data_AF-A0A842RTF1-F1
#
_entry.id   AF-A0A842RTF1-F1
#
_cell.length_a   1.000
_cell.length_b   1.000
_cell.length_c   1.000
_cell.angle_alpha   90.00
_cell.angle_beta   90.00
_cell.angle_gamma   90.00
#
_symmetry.space_group_name_H-M   'P 1'
#
loop_
_entity.id
_entity.type
_entity.pdbx_description
1 polymer ?
#
loop_
_entity_poly.entity_id
_entity_poly.type
_entity_poly.pdbx_seq_one_letter_code
_entity_poly.pdbx_strand_id
1 'polypeptide(L)'
;MQLFKSVTPSSAGVSTSVVVPPGTYSHFYFRFDADASAAETITRDIGRIRLNLNGKEIVNLDFDLLQFINDLEGGYPEAVQNEGGVCSYTALLPAFYKDMENVFYVGEDDRLVIYFNYNSTQIDKIEQDDSFQIGGIHSRGQQTYWRTMFQEIPNLINGTSPETFEAVENLVSLYYNNSNITRILMEVDGEVIVNAEAETIQSISNILNQKEASYSSIYKIDLTQGNSIGKLLSDEIKITFTTSDTDTPDLVFNGIMFDDRRLTKSRNSFLNQYTRRVRRKVGKGSEIPAEIKNAPIIGQPQPVPMPSPEPPLT
;
A
#
# COMPACT_ATOMS: atom_id res chain seq x y z
N MET A 1 9.40 -10.36 -12.66
CA MET A 1 10.02 -9.66 -11.52
C MET A 1 11.35 -9.09 -11.97
N GLN A 2 11.68 -7.87 -11.56
CA GLN A 2 12.99 -7.26 -11.76
C GLN A 2 13.60 -7.02 -10.38
N LEU A 3 14.78 -7.58 -10.11
CA LEU A 3 15.54 -7.27 -8.89
C LEU A 3 16.24 -5.92 -9.08
N PHE A 4 16.10 -5.02 -8.10
CA PHE A 4 16.76 -3.72 -8.13
C PHE A 4 18.05 -3.73 -7.32
N LYS A 5 18.03 -4.40 -6.16
CA LYS A 5 19.17 -4.47 -5.25
C LYS A 5 19.11 -5.76 -4.43
N SER A 6 20.26 -6.38 -4.21
CA SER A 6 20.49 -7.40 -3.19
C SER A 6 21.66 -6.93 -2.33
N VAL A 7 21.51 -7.02 -1.01
CA VAL A 7 22.55 -6.63 -0.04
C VAL A 7 22.63 -7.64 1.09
N THR A 8 23.81 -7.85 1.61
CA THR A 8 24.01 -8.58 2.86
C THR A 8 23.77 -7.62 4.03
N PRO A 9 22.76 -7.87 4.88
CA PRO A 9 22.55 -7.07 6.08
C PRO A 9 23.80 -7.13 6.97
N SER A 10 24.14 -6.03 7.63
CA SER A 10 25.23 -6.02 8.60
C SER A 10 24.94 -5.04 9.71
N SER A 11 25.39 -5.36 10.93
CA SER A 11 25.23 -4.50 12.11
C SER A 11 25.94 -3.15 11.95
N ALA A 12 26.98 -3.07 11.11
CA ALA A 12 27.65 -1.83 10.73
C ALA A 12 26.87 -0.98 9.69
N GLY A 13 25.85 -1.56 9.04
CA GLY A 13 25.04 -0.93 7.99
C GLY A 13 23.55 -1.06 8.28
N VAL A 14 23.03 -0.20 9.18
CA VAL A 14 21.63 -0.23 9.65
C VAL A 14 20.61 0.18 8.58
N SER A 15 21.03 0.57 7.38
CA SER A 15 20.10 0.89 6.30
C SER A 15 20.64 0.59 4.91
N THR A 16 19.73 0.30 3.99
CA THR A 16 20.00 0.19 2.56
C THR A 16 19.00 1.07 1.80
N SER A 17 19.42 1.59 0.65
CA SER A 17 18.52 2.30 -0.27
C SER A 17 18.75 1.90 -1.71
N VAL A 18 17.70 2.03 -2.53
CA VAL A 18 17.74 1.78 -3.98
C VAL A 18 16.88 2.80 -4.72
N VAL A 19 17.43 3.35 -5.80
CA VAL A 19 16.66 4.16 -6.74
C VAL A 19 15.93 3.22 -7.68
N VAL A 20 14.61 3.31 -7.73
CA VAL A 20 13.77 2.48 -8.60
C VAL A 20 13.96 2.94 -10.04
N PRO A 21 14.30 2.04 -10.97
CA PRO A 21 14.44 2.41 -12.37
C PRO A 21 13.09 2.82 -12.98
N PRO A 22 13.09 3.64 -14.05
CA PRO A 22 11.86 4.01 -14.74
C PRO A 22 11.09 2.78 -15.24
N GLY A 23 9.77 2.77 -15.03
CA GLY A 23 8.93 1.63 -15.37
C GLY A 23 7.51 1.70 -14.79
N THR A 24 6.74 0.65 -15.06
CA THR A 24 5.43 0.40 -14.44
C THR A 24 5.48 -0.87 -13.60
N TYR A 25 5.07 -0.77 -12.34
CA TYR A 25 5.15 -1.85 -11.36
C TYR A 25 3.80 -2.06 -10.69
N SER A 26 3.31 -3.30 -10.61
CA SER A 26 2.11 -3.61 -9.81
C SER A 26 2.44 -3.77 -8.34
N HIS A 27 3.67 -4.18 -8.02
CA HIS A 27 4.13 -4.39 -6.65
C HIS A 27 5.61 -4.03 -6.52
N PHE A 28 6.00 -3.55 -5.35
CA PHE A 28 7.37 -3.69 -4.87
C PHE A 28 7.52 -4.93 -4.01
N TYR A 29 8.65 -5.59 -4.17
CA TYR A 29 8.97 -6.89 -3.59
C TYR A 29 10.11 -6.73 -2.59
N PHE A 30 9.93 -7.31 -1.41
CA PHE A 30 10.91 -7.35 -0.35
C PHE A 30 11.06 -8.81 0.10
N ARG A 31 12.30 -9.31 0.09
CA ARG A 31 12.63 -10.66 0.58
C ARG A 31 13.83 -10.58 1.48
N PHE A 32 13.73 -11.21 2.63
CA PHE A 32 14.81 -11.43 3.56
C PHE A 32 15.05 -12.94 3.63
N ASP A 33 16.27 -13.37 3.32
CA ASP A 33 16.72 -14.73 3.54
C ASP A 33 17.96 -14.66 4.42
N ALA A 34 17.94 -15.43 5.51
CA ALA A 34 19.06 -15.51 6.43
C ALA A 34 19.16 -16.87 7.12
N ASP A 35 20.32 -17.16 7.70
CA ASP A 35 20.49 -18.21 8.69
C ASP A 35 20.63 -17.58 10.10
N ALA A 36 19.75 -17.97 11.02
CA ALA A 36 19.85 -17.55 12.40
C ALA A 36 21.02 -18.28 13.09
N SER A 37 21.81 -17.53 13.85
CA SER A 37 22.88 -18.07 14.68
C SER A 37 22.37 -19.12 15.67
N ALA A 38 23.25 -20.02 16.11
CA ALA A 38 22.89 -21.07 17.07
C ALA A 38 22.18 -20.50 18.32
N ALA A 39 21.04 -21.10 18.69
CA ALA A 39 20.15 -20.68 19.79
C ALA A 39 19.51 -19.30 19.64
N GLU A 40 19.65 -18.65 18.48
CA GLU A 40 18.96 -17.42 18.14
C GLU A 40 17.72 -17.69 17.28
N THR A 41 16.76 -16.79 17.40
CA THR A 41 15.57 -16.77 16.54
C THR A 41 15.40 -15.36 15.99
N ILE A 42 15.42 -15.26 14.66
CA ILE A 42 15.07 -14.04 13.93
C ILE A 42 13.55 -13.98 13.84
N THR A 43 12.95 -12.83 14.15
CA THR A 43 11.50 -12.61 14.02
C THR A 43 11.19 -11.77 12.78
N ARG A 44 9.90 -11.62 12.45
CA ARG A 44 9.43 -10.85 11.28
C ARG A 44 9.74 -9.35 11.34
N ASP A 45 10.07 -8.83 12.53
CA ASP A 45 10.44 -7.43 12.78
C ASP A 45 11.87 -7.13 12.26
N ILE A 46 12.06 -7.33 10.96
CA ILE A 46 13.37 -7.21 10.29
C ILE A 46 13.77 -5.75 10.10
N GLY A 47 12.79 -4.84 10.08
CA GLY A 47 13.04 -3.42 9.88
C GLY A 47 11.87 -2.68 9.22
N ARG A 48 12.16 -1.46 8.81
CA ARG A 48 11.18 -0.48 8.34
C ARG A 48 11.37 -0.11 6.87
N ILE A 49 10.27 -0.12 6.13
CA ILE A 49 10.21 0.23 4.71
C ILE A 49 9.81 1.70 4.57
N ARG A 50 10.58 2.48 3.82
CA ARG A 50 10.21 3.85 3.45
C ARG A 50 10.31 4.07 1.96
N LEU A 51 9.27 4.60 1.33
CA LEU A 51 9.28 5.02 -0.07
C LEU A 51 9.22 6.53 -0.15
N ASN A 52 10.19 7.11 -0.84
CA ASN A 52 10.26 8.54 -1.09
C ASN A 52 10.20 8.81 -2.60
N LEU A 53 9.21 9.58 -3.01
CA LEU A 53 9.02 10.02 -4.39
C LEU A 53 9.29 11.51 -4.49
N ASN A 54 10.36 11.88 -5.21
CA ASN A 54 10.73 13.28 -5.45
C ASN A 54 10.84 14.12 -4.16
N GLY A 55 11.31 13.53 -3.06
CA GLY A 55 11.44 14.18 -1.76
C GLY A 55 10.26 13.96 -0.82
N LYS A 56 9.08 13.56 -1.33
CA LYS A 56 7.89 13.30 -0.50
C LYS A 56 7.83 11.83 -0.10
N GLU A 57 7.70 11.56 1.20
CA GLU A 57 7.42 10.21 1.69
C GLU A 57 5.97 9.83 1.36
N ILE A 58 5.80 8.62 0.82
CA ILE A 58 4.47 8.09 0.46
C ILE A 58 4.16 6.78 1.20
N VAL A 59 5.19 6.06 1.64
CA VAL A 59 5.04 4.85 2.43
C VAL A 59 6.09 4.86 3.53
N ASN A 60 5.67 4.51 4.74
CA ASN A 60 6.51 4.41 5.92
C ASN A 60 5.87 3.47 6.93
N LEU A 61 6.26 2.19 6.91
CA LEU A 61 5.76 1.16 7.81
C LEU A 61 6.78 0.07 8.04
N ASP A 62 6.61 -0.64 9.15
CA ASP A 62 7.42 -1.81 9.48
C ASP A 62 7.09 -3.00 8.56
N PHE A 63 8.12 -3.81 8.30
CA PHE A 63 8.07 -4.92 7.34
C PHE A 63 7.07 -6.01 7.77
N ASP A 64 7.02 -6.31 9.06
CA ASP A 64 6.11 -7.31 9.64
C ASP A 64 4.64 -6.89 9.49
N LEU A 65 4.31 -5.61 9.71
CA LEU A 65 2.99 -5.07 9.47
C LEU A 65 2.58 -5.19 8.00
N LEU A 66 3.50 -4.88 7.07
CA LEU A 66 3.22 -5.10 5.65
C LEU A 66 2.96 -6.59 5.35
N GLN A 67 3.73 -7.49 5.96
CA GLN A 67 3.53 -8.93 5.82
C GLN A 67 2.17 -9.37 6.38
N PHE A 68 1.78 -8.90 7.56
CA PHE A 68 0.46 -9.20 8.14
C PHE A 68 -0.69 -8.64 7.31
N ILE A 69 -0.52 -7.48 6.68
CA ILE A 69 -1.49 -6.92 5.72
C ILE A 69 -1.56 -7.79 4.47
N ASN A 70 -0.43 -8.24 3.93
CA ASN A 70 -0.42 -9.13 2.75
C ASN A 70 -1.11 -10.46 3.02
N ASP A 71 -0.86 -11.04 4.20
CA ASP A 71 -1.58 -12.23 4.64
C ASP A 71 -3.06 -11.89 4.77
N LEU A 72 -3.45 -10.86 5.55
CA LEU A 72 -4.84 -10.44 5.72
C LEU A 72 -5.57 -10.30 4.38
N GLU A 73 -5.01 -9.60 3.40
CA GLU A 73 -5.66 -9.33 2.10
C GLU A 73 -5.61 -10.52 1.11
N GLY A 74 -5.60 -11.75 1.61
CA GLY A 74 -5.72 -12.99 0.84
C GLY A 74 -4.43 -13.55 0.29
N GLY A 75 -3.27 -12.98 0.66
CA GLY A 75 -1.96 -13.53 0.35
C GLY A 75 -1.56 -14.65 1.31
N TYR A 76 -0.44 -15.30 1.00
CA TYR A 76 0.27 -16.22 1.89
C TYR A 76 1.76 -15.91 1.80
N PRO A 77 2.22 -14.78 2.39
CA PRO A 77 3.61 -14.40 2.33
C PRO A 77 4.49 -15.47 2.98
N GLU A 78 5.62 -15.76 2.35
CA GLU A 78 6.61 -16.69 2.91
C GLU A 78 7.07 -16.19 4.29
N ALA A 79 6.97 -17.07 5.28
CA ALA A 79 7.46 -16.84 6.62
C ALA A 79 7.97 -18.16 7.22
N VAL A 80 9.28 -18.39 7.05
CA VAL A 80 10.01 -19.51 7.64
C VAL A 80 10.83 -18.98 8.80
N GLN A 81 10.69 -19.59 9.97
CA GLN A 81 11.36 -19.19 11.19
C GLN A 81 11.81 -20.45 11.93
N ASN A 82 13.12 -20.69 11.97
CA ASN A 82 13.73 -21.79 12.72
C ASN A 82 14.73 -21.21 13.71
N GLU A 83 14.77 -21.76 14.92
CA GLU A 83 15.84 -21.47 15.87
C GLU A 83 17.15 -22.09 15.36
N GLY A 84 18.23 -21.30 15.29
CA GLY A 84 19.52 -21.80 14.81
C GLY A 84 19.49 -22.42 13.41
N GLY A 85 18.88 -21.72 12.43
CA GLY A 85 18.85 -22.17 11.05
C GLY A 85 18.08 -21.23 10.12
N VAL A 86 17.70 -21.76 8.96
CA VAL A 86 17.13 -20.97 7.85
C VAL A 86 15.88 -20.20 8.27
N CYS A 87 15.88 -18.94 7.90
CA CYS A 87 14.82 -17.98 8.06
C CYS A 87 14.56 -17.26 6.73
N SER A 88 13.29 -17.18 6.32
CA SER A 88 12.89 -16.47 5.11
C SER A 88 11.60 -15.71 5.33
N TYR A 89 11.59 -14.43 4.97
CA TYR A 89 10.40 -13.59 5.02
C TYR A 89 10.20 -12.84 3.70
N THR A 90 8.97 -12.81 3.22
CA THR A 90 8.59 -12.03 2.03
C THR A 90 7.47 -11.03 2.36
N ALA A 91 7.56 -9.84 1.78
CA ALA A 91 6.48 -8.86 1.78
C ALA A 91 6.34 -8.20 0.39
N LEU A 92 5.12 -7.80 0.05
CA LEU A 92 4.72 -7.14 -1.18
C LEU A 92 4.01 -5.84 -0.85
N LEU A 93 4.45 -4.74 -1.46
CA LEU A 93 3.72 -3.49 -1.44
C LEU A 93 2.98 -3.33 -2.77
N PRO A 94 1.68 -3.61 -2.86
CA PRO A 94 0.94 -3.46 -4.11
C PRO A 94 0.62 -1.99 -4.39
N ALA A 95 0.61 -1.64 -5.67
CA ALA A 95 0.19 -0.34 -6.16
C ALA A 95 -1.31 -0.12 -6.05
N PHE A 96 -2.09 -1.19 -6.13
CA PHE A 96 -3.53 -1.12 -6.14
C PHE A 96 -4.13 -1.22 -4.74
N TYR A 97 -5.21 -0.49 -4.55
CA TYR A 97 -6.22 -0.72 -3.53
C TYR A 97 -7.53 -1.09 -4.22
N LYS A 98 -7.81 -2.39 -4.33
CA LYS A 98 -8.94 -3.00 -5.07
C LYS A 98 -9.02 -2.74 -6.59
N ASP A 99 -8.44 -1.65 -7.11
CA ASP A 99 -8.33 -1.34 -8.54
C ASP A 99 -7.10 -2.03 -9.14
N MET A 100 -7.28 -3.26 -9.63
CA MET A 100 -6.18 -4.08 -10.16
C MET A 100 -5.45 -3.48 -11.38
N GLU A 101 -6.02 -2.44 -12.01
CA GLU A 101 -5.37 -1.74 -13.14
C GLU A 101 -4.40 -0.66 -12.68
N ASN A 102 -4.47 -0.23 -11.41
CA ASN A 102 -3.55 0.74 -10.85
C ASN A 102 -2.13 0.18 -10.75
N VAL A 103 -1.14 0.99 -11.14
CA VAL A 103 0.29 0.65 -11.10
C VAL A 103 1.09 1.81 -10.54
N PHE A 104 2.25 1.52 -9.96
CA PHE A 104 3.27 2.52 -9.71
C PHE A 104 3.97 2.87 -11.02
N TYR A 105 3.77 4.09 -11.50
CA TYR A 105 4.45 4.63 -12.67
C TYR A 105 5.62 5.52 -12.24
N VAL A 106 6.83 5.08 -12.57
CA VAL A 106 8.08 5.81 -12.38
C VAL A 106 8.56 6.30 -13.75
N GLY A 107 8.43 7.61 -14.01
CA GLY A 107 8.92 8.25 -15.21
C GLY A 107 10.44 8.45 -15.21
N GLU A 108 10.99 8.87 -16.36
CA GLU A 108 12.44 9.13 -16.50
C GLU A 108 12.93 10.30 -15.63
N ASP A 109 12.07 11.30 -15.39
CA ASP A 109 12.36 12.45 -14.53
C ASP A 109 12.05 12.18 -13.04
N ASP A 110 11.48 11.02 -12.72
CA ASP A 110 11.06 10.70 -11.36
C ASP A 110 12.18 10.04 -10.58
N ARG A 111 12.32 10.45 -9.33
CA ARG A 111 13.22 9.84 -8.37
C ARG A 111 12.41 9.18 -7.27
N LEU A 112 12.05 7.91 -7.50
CA LEU A 112 11.52 7.04 -6.47
C LEU A 112 12.67 6.30 -5.79
N VAL A 113 12.81 6.45 -4.48
CA VAL A 113 13.82 5.78 -3.67
C VAL A 113 13.12 4.93 -2.62
N ILE A 114 13.50 3.66 -2.55
CA ILE A 114 13.11 2.75 -1.49
C ILE A 114 14.26 2.73 -0.48
N TYR A 115 13.96 3.03 0.77
CA TYR A 115 14.85 2.85 1.91
C TYR A 115 14.34 1.68 2.74
N PHE A 116 15.27 0.89 3.24
CA PHE A 116 15.00 -0.13 4.24
C PHE A 116 15.95 0.07 5.41
N ASN A 117 15.40 0.30 6.59
CA ASN A 117 16.15 0.46 7.83
C ASN A 117 16.02 -0.82 8.63
N TYR A 118 17.11 -1.53 8.82
CA TYR A 118 17.09 -2.80 9.53
C TYR A 118 16.89 -2.60 11.03
N ASN A 119 16.20 -3.54 11.66
CA ASN A 119 16.18 -3.67 13.11
C ASN A 119 17.49 -4.33 13.58
N SER A 120 18.35 -3.57 14.25
CA SER A 120 19.68 -4.06 14.67
C SER A 120 19.60 -5.33 15.52
N THR A 121 18.57 -5.45 16.38
CA THR A 121 18.38 -6.62 17.24
C THR A 121 18.16 -7.90 16.44
N GLN A 122 17.54 -7.81 15.26
CA GLN A 122 17.41 -8.97 14.37
C GLN A 122 18.68 -9.20 13.56
N ILE A 123 19.34 -8.12 13.09
CA ILE A 123 20.54 -8.24 12.27
C ILE A 123 21.72 -8.83 13.05
N ASP A 124 21.82 -8.57 14.35
CA ASP A 124 22.88 -9.11 15.19
C ASP A 124 22.79 -10.65 15.38
N LYS A 125 21.68 -11.27 14.97
CA LYS A 125 21.42 -12.72 15.08
C LYS A 125 21.74 -13.50 13.79
N ILE A 126 22.12 -12.81 12.73
CA ILE A 126 22.33 -13.34 11.38
C ILE A 126 23.74 -13.96 11.26
N GLU A 127 23.89 -15.08 10.55
CA GLU A 127 25.20 -15.65 10.19
C GLU A 127 25.82 -14.96 8.93
N GLN A 128 26.93 -15.48 8.37
CA GLN A 128 27.54 -14.87 7.17
C GLN A 128 26.83 -15.30 5.87
N ASP A 129 26.87 -14.44 4.84
CA ASP A 129 26.36 -14.64 3.47
C ASP A 129 24.84 -14.51 3.24
N ASP A 130 24.13 -13.88 4.18
CA ASP A 130 22.68 -13.66 4.08
C ASP A 130 22.28 -12.50 3.15
N SER A 131 21.00 -12.42 2.75
CA SER A 131 20.56 -11.46 1.73
C SER A 131 19.21 -10.80 1.99
N PHE A 132 19.17 -9.49 1.78
CA PHE A 132 17.95 -8.72 1.64
C PHE A 132 17.81 -8.20 0.21
N GLN A 133 16.68 -8.53 -0.41
CA GLN A 133 16.39 -8.27 -1.80
C GLN A 133 15.23 -7.28 -1.93
N ILE A 134 15.44 -6.26 -2.77
CA ILE A 134 14.42 -5.28 -3.15
C ILE A 134 14.22 -5.37 -4.66
N GLY A 135 12.98 -5.57 -5.09
CA GLY A 135 12.63 -5.65 -6.50
C GLY A 135 11.25 -5.06 -6.81
N GLY A 136 10.85 -5.19 -8.07
CA GLY A 136 9.54 -4.79 -8.55
C GLY A 136 8.94 -5.81 -9.50
N ILE A 137 7.62 -5.96 -9.44
CA ILE A 137 6.87 -6.79 -10.39
C ILE A 137 6.35 -5.88 -11.50
N HIS A 138 6.97 -5.96 -12.67
CA HIS A 138 6.48 -5.22 -13.83
C HIS A 138 5.05 -5.61 -14.18
N SER A 139 4.23 -4.60 -14.41
CA SER A 139 2.86 -4.79 -14.86
C SER A 139 2.50 -3.80 -15.95
N ARG A 140 1.39 -4.08 -16.63
CA ARG A 140 0.70 -3.16 -17.52
C ARG A 140 -0.45 -2.56 -16.74
N GLY A 141 -0.68 -1.28 -16.93
CA GLY A 141 -1.77 -0.55 -16.28
C GLY A 141 -1.54 0.93 -16.43
N GLN A 142 -2.43 1.69 -15.83
CA GLN A 142 -2.33 3.13 -15.72
C GLN A 142 -2.35 3.48 -14.25
N GLN A 143 -1.36 4.25 -13.81
CA GLN A 143 -1.45 4.89 -12.50
C GLN A 143 -2.65 5.85 -12.47
N THR A 144 -3.60 5.55 -11.59
CA THR A 144 -4.75 6.36 -11.17
C THR A 144 -4.44 7.15 -9.89
N TYR A 145 -3.68 6.56 -8.98
CA TYR A 145 -3.25 7.18 -7.72
C TYR A 145 -1.97 6.53 -7.21
N TRP A 146 -1.29 7.19 -6.27
CA TRP A 146 -0.29 6.56 -5.43
C TRP A 146 -0.98 5.99 -4.19
N ARG A 147 -0.83 4.68 -3.95
CA ARG A 147 -1.19 4.13 -2.64
C ARG A 147 -0.20 4.64 -1.59
N THR A 148 -0.71 5.18 -0.49
CA THR A 148 0.09 5.63 0.64
C THR A 148 -0.16 4.76 1.85
N MET A 149 0.88 4.47 2.64
CA MET A 149 0.74 3.64 3.84
C MET A 149 1.67 4.17 4.93
N PHE A 150 1.10 4.69 6.03
CA PHE A 150 1.85 5.26 7.14
C PHE A 150 1.50 4.55 8.43
N GLN A 151 2.53 4.12 9.16
CA GLN A 151 2.38 3.57 10.49
C GLN A 151 2.48 4.66 11.55
N GLU A 152 1.53 4.65 12.48
CA GLU A 152 1.51 5.49 13.68
C GLU A 152 1.34 4.62 14.91
N ILE A 153 1.94 5.04 16.02
CA ILE A 153 1.84 4.37 17.32
C ILE A 153 1.24 5.40 18.29
N PRO A 154 -0.10 5.43 18.45
CA PRO A 154 -0.74 6.37 19.37
C PRO A 154 -0.33 6.09 20.82
N ASN A 155 -0.22 7.17 21.60
CA ASN A 155 0.07 7.08 23.02
C ASN A 155 -1.23 6.86 23.81
N LEU A 156 -1.73 5.62 23.82
CA LEU A 156 -2.97 5.30 24.52
C LEU A 156 -2.76 5.16 26.02
N ILE A 157 -3.55 5.88 26.81
CA ILE A 157 -3.66 5.70 28.25
C ILE A 157 -4.87 4.80 28.52
N ASN A 158 -4.81 3.96 29.56
CA ASN A 158 -5.93 3.09 29.96
C ASN A 158 -7.23 3.88 30.10
N GLY A 159 -8.30 3.39 29.45
CA GLY A 159 -9.60 4.03 29.39
C GLY A 159 -9.91 4.55 27.99
N THR A 160 -10.65 5.66 27.93
CA THR A 160 -11.00 6.30 26.65
C THR A 160 -9.97 7.40 26.35
N SER A 161 -9.22 7.20 25.27
CA SER A 161 -8.21 8.14 24.78
C SER A 161 -8.61 8.58 23.37
N PRO A 162 -9.15 9.79 23.19
CA PRO A 162 -9.38 10.35 21.87
C PRO A 162 -8.05 10.79 21.25
N GLU A 163 -7.77 10.31 20.04
CA GLU A 163 -6.64 10.76 19.24
C GLU A 163 -7.17 11.37 17.93
N THR A 164 -6.67 12.55 17.58
CA THR A 164 -7.02 13.21 16.32
C THR A 164 -5.83 13.12 15.37
N PHE A 165 -6.07 12.61 14.16
CA PHE A 165 -5.05 12.46 13.13
C PHE A 165 -5.36 13.39 11.96
N GLU A 166 -4.74 14.57 11.96
CA GLU A 166 -5.01 15.62 10.97
C GLU A 166 -4.29 15.41 9.62
N ALA A 167 -3.39 14.43 9.51
CA ALA A 167 -2.42 14.36 8.41
C ALA A 167 -2.71 13.33 7.30
N VAL A 168 -3.81 12.58 7.38
CA VAL A 168 -4.08 11.47 6.45
C VAL A 168 -5.18 11.83 5.47
N GLU A 169 -4.81 12.45 4.36
CA GLU A 169 -5.72 12.75 3.25
C GLU A 169 -6.16 11.46 2.52
N ASN A 170 -7.44 11.42 2.13
CA ASN A 170 -8.06 10.34 1.35
C ASN A 170 -7.81 8.92 1.91
N LEU A 171 -8.11 8.73 3.19
CA LEU A 171 -7.95 7.43 3.85
C LEU A 171 -8.94 6.42 3.25
N VAL A 172 -8.42 5.25 2.85
CA VAL A 172 -9.24 4.18 2.25
C VAL A 172 -9.44 3.01 3.21
N SER A 173 -8.46 2.74 4.07
CA SER A 173 -8.60 1.76 5.15
C SER A 173 -7.65 2.05 6.29
N LEU A 174 -8.07 1.73 7.50
CA LEU A 174 -7.19 1.65 8.66
C LEU A 174 -6.91 0.18 8.95
N TYR A 175 -5.64 -0.18 9.11
CA TYR A 175 -5.28 -1.46 9.72
C TYR A 175 -4.79 -1.22 11.15
N TYR A 176 -5.06 -2.16 12.04
CA TYR A 176 -4.55 -2.09 13.41
C TYR A 176 -4.25 -3.47 13.97
N ASN A 177 -3.18 -3.58 14.75
CA ASN A 177 -2.94 -4.73 15.62
C ASN A 177 -3.30 -4.34 17.08
N ASN A 178 -3.28 -5.29 18.01
CA ASN A 178 -3.54 -5.17 19.47
C ASN A 178 -4.92 -5.68 19.95
N SER A 179 -4.87 -6.58 20.94
CA SER A 179 -6.00 -7.19 21.63
C SER A 179 -6.67 -6.29 22.67
N ASN A 180 -6.02 -5.21 23.09
CA ASN A 180 -6.45 -4.42 24.24
C ASN A 180 -7.40 -3.28 23.86
N ILE A 181 -7.62 -3.07 22.55
CA ILE A 181 -8.67 -2.18 22.07
C ILE A 181 -10.01 -2.89 22.26
N THR A 182 -10.92 -2.26 22.99
CA THR A 182 -12.27 -2.79 23.24
C THR A 182 -13.32 -2.13 22.34
N ARG A 183 -13.11 -0.85 21.98
CA ARG A 183 -14.01 -0.09 21.10
C ARG A 183 -13.24 0.90 20.24
N ILE A 184 -13.74 1.10 19.02
CA ILE A 184 -13.25 2.12 18.08
C ILE A 184 -14.42 3.00 17.67
N LEU A 185 -14.24 4.31 17.79
CA LEU A 185 -15.08 5.35 17.21
C LEU A 185 -14.24 6.12 16.20
N MET A 186 -14.68 6.17 14.94
CA MET A 186 -14.02 6.91 13.88
C MET A 186 -14.99 7.94 13.29
N GLU A 187 -14.53 9.18 13.27
CA GLU A 187 -15.17 10.32 12.63
C GLU A 187 -14.32 10.74 11.44
N VAL A 188 -14.94 10.91 10.26
CA VAL A 188 -14.31 11.48 9.07
C VAL A 188 -15.09 12.69 8.65
N ASP A 189 -14.40 13.83 8.56
CA ASP A 189 -14.99 15.15 8.25
C ASP A 189 -16.21 15.48 9.15
N GLY A 190 -16.16 15.05 10.40
CA GLY A 190 -17.22 15.23 11.41
C GLY A 190 -18.38 14.23 11.36
N GLU A 191 -18.38 13.28 10.41
CA GLU A 191 -19.37 12.19 10.34
C GLU A 191 -18.84 10.91 10.99
N VAL A 192 -19.62 10.33 11.91
CA VAL A 192 -19.28 9.05 12.54
C VAL A 192 -19.48 7.93 11.52
N ILE A 193 -18.38 7.34 11.06
CA ILE A 193 -18.38 6.25 10.09
C ILE A 193 -18.18 4.88 10.73
N VAL A 194 -17.54 4.82 11.91
CA VAL A 194 -17.36 3.59 12.69
C VAL A 194 -17.68 3.89 14.14
N ASN A 195 -18.49 3.04 14.77
CA ASN A 195 -18.75 3.09 16.20
C ASN A 195 -19.09 1.69 16.71
N ALA A 196 -18.05 0.87 16.92
CA ALA A 196 -18.22 -0.56 17.17
C ALA A 196 -17.21 -1.11 18.17
N GLU A 197 -17.56 -2.23 18.79
CA GLU A 197 -16.65 -3.02 19.62
C GLU A 197 -15.60 -3.70 18.73
N ALA A 198 -14.39 -3.86 19.26
CA ALA A 198 -13.27 -4.43 18.52
C ALA A 198 -13.54 -5.86 18.02
N GLU A 199 -14.26 -6.68 18.79
CA GLU A 199 -14.66 -8.03 18.37
C GLU A 199 -15.59 -8.00 17.15
N THR A 200 -16.46 -7.00 17.06
CA THR A 200 -17.34 -6.81 15.89
C THR A 200 -16.52 -6.41 14.66
N ILE A 201 -15.57 -5.49 14.83
CA ILE A 201 -14.67 -5.05 13.75
C ILE A 201 -13.80 -6.21 13.26
N GLN A 202 -13.24 -7.00 14.19
CA GLN A 202 -12.50 -8.22 13.90
C GLN A 202 -13.35 -9.20 13.07
N SER A 203 -14.59 -9.45 13.49
CA SER A 203 -15.50 -10.36 12.80
C SER A 203 -15.78 -9.91 11.37
N ILE A 204 -16.06 -8.62 11.17
CA ILE A 204 -16.28 -8.03 9.83
C ILE A 204 -15.00 -8.12 8.99
N SER A 205 -13.84 -7.78 9.55
CA SER A 205 -12.54 -7.85 8.87
C SER A 205 -12.25 -9.27 8.38
N ASN A 206 -12.47 -10.29 9.22
CA ASN A 206 -12.25 -11.69 8.86
C ASN A 206 -13.18 -12.14 7.73
N ILE A 207 -14.47 -11.77 7.79
CA ILE A 207 -15.46 -12.10 6.74
C ILE A 207 -15.06 -11.45 5.41
N LEU A 208 -14.74 -10.16 5.41
CA LEU A 208 -14.41 -9.43 4.19
C LEU A 208 -13.13 -9.92 3.52
N ASN A 209 -12.16 -10.35 4.33
CA ASN A 209 -10.86 -10.83 3.86
C ASN A 209 -10.78 -12.36 3.74
N GLN A 210 -11.90 -13.06 3.91
CA GLN A 210 -12.00 -14.52 3.79
C GLN A 210 -11.01 -15.26 4.70
N LYS A 211 -10.79 -14.75 5.90
CA LYS A 211 -9.94 -15.40 6.91
C LYS A 211 -10.75 -16.39 7.73
N GLU A 212 -10.21 -17.61 7.83
CA GLU A 212 -10.68 -18.61 8.79
C GLU A 212 -10.32 -18.15 10.23
N ALA A 213 -10.97 -18.75 11.23
CA ALA A 213 -11.12 -18.26 12.61
C ALA A 213 -9.91 -17.52 13.25
N SER A 214 -10.21 -16.52 14.08
CA SER A 214 -9.31 -15.80 14.99
C SER A 214 -7.95 -15.38 14.41
N TYR A 215 -7.95 -14.87 13.18
CA TYR A 215 -6.79 -14.14 12.67
C TYR A 215 -6.53 -12.93 13.57
N SER A 216 -5.51 -12.99 14.44
CA SER A 216 -5.31 -12.04 15.54
C SER A 216 -4.20 -11.02 15.31
N SER A 217 -3.45 -11.16 14.22
CA SER A 217 -2.24 -10.36 13.99
C SER A 217 -2.55 -8.93 13.55
N ILE A 218 -3.56 -8.73 12.71
CA ILE A 218 -3.98 -7.40 12.25
C ILE A 218 -5.44 -7.44 11.74
N TYR A 219 -6.18 -6.35 11.97
CA TYR A 219 -7.56 -6.18 11.53
C TYR A 219 -7.67 -4.98 10.59
N LYS A 220 -8.71 -4.98 9.75
CA LYS A 220 -8.98 -3.92 8.77
C LYS A 220 -10.34 -3.26 9.03
N ILE A 221 -10.33 -1.94 9.07
CA ILE A 221 -11.51 -1.10 8.91
C ILE A 221 -11.46 -0.55 7.48
N ASP A 222 -12.42 -0.96 6.65
CA ASP A 222 -12.54 -0.49 5.27
C ASP A 222 -13.51 0.69 5.19
N LEU A 223 -13.01 1.84 4.75
CA LEU A 223 -13.80 3.07 4.65
C LEU A 223 -14.46 3.20 3.26
N THR A 224 -14.07 2.34 2.32
CA THR A 224 -14.54 2.37 0.93
C THR A 224 -15.76 1.47 0.73
N GLN A 225 -16.92 1.88 1.25
CA GLN A 225 -18.14 1.13 1.02
C GLN A 225 -18.52 1.14 -0.48
N GLY A 226 -18.55 -0.04 -1.10
CA GLY A 226 -19.04 -0.22 -2.48
C GLY A 226 -18.00 -0.11 -3.61
N ASN A 227 -16.70 -0.26 -3.32
CA ASN A 227 -15.61 -0.26 -4.32
C ASN A 227 -15.45 1.05 -5.13
N SER A 228 -16.12 2.13 -4.76
CA SER A 228 -16.00 3.41 -5.45
C SER A 228 -14.99 4.32 -4.75
N ILE A 229 -13.86 4.57 -5.40
CA ILE A 229 -12.83 5.51 -4.92
C ILE A 229 -13.37 6.96 -4.85
N GLY A 230 -14.37 7.30 -5.65
CA GLY A 230 -14.91 8.67 -5.77
C GLY A 230 -15.64 9.23 -4.55
N LYS A 231 -15.78 8.48 -3.45
CA LYS A 231 -16.37 8.94 -2.19
C LYS A 231 -15.34 9.29 -1.11
N LEU A 232 -14.04 9.27 -1.43
CA LEU A 232 -12.96 9.21 -0.44
C LEU A 232 -12.11 10.47 -0.39
N LEU A 233 -12.71 11.63 -0.64
CA LEU A 233 -12.05 12.90 -0.35
C LEU A 233 -12.28 13.17 1.15
N SER A 234 -11.37 12.68 1.99
CA SER A 234 -11.37 12.94 3.43
C SER A 234 -10.23 13.89 3.79
N ASP A 235 -10.55 14.94 4.54
CA ASP A 235 -9.58 15.94 4.98
C ASP A 235 -9.21 15.76 6.46
N GLU A 236 -10.17 15.43 7.32
CA GLU A 236 -9.96 15.26 8.76
C GLU A 236 -10.43 13.88 9.25
N ILE A 237 -9.58 13.21 10.05
CA ILE A 237 -9.89 11.90 10.62
C ILE A 237 -9.62 11.92 12.12
N LYS A 238 -10.64 11.61 12.89
CA LYS A 238 -10.55 11.50 14.34
C LYS A 238 -10.89 10.09 14.78
N ILE A 239 -10.00 9.49 15.57
CA ILE A 239 -10.16 8.11 16.03
C ILE A 239 -10.08 8.09 17.54
N THR A 240 -11.19 7.71 18.17
CA THR A 240 -11.24 7.51 19.60
C THR A 240 -11.18 6.02 19.90
N PHE A 241 -10.18 5.63 20.69
CA PHE A 241 -10.02 4.28 21.19
C PHE A 241 -10.51 4.19 22.63
N THR A 242 -11.17 3.08 22.95
CA THR A 242 -11.35 2.64 24.34
C THR A 242 -10.49 1.41 24.55
N THR A 243 -9.55 1.46 25.50
CA THR A 243 -8.64 0.35 25.80
C THR A 243 -8.90 -0.24 27.17
N SER A 244 -8.50 -1.50 27.35
CA SER A 244 -8.49 -2.19 28.66
C SER A 244 -7.13 -2.16 29.36
N ASP A 245 -6.07 -1.78 28.64
CA ASP A 245 -4.69 -1.69 29.13
C ASP A 245 -3.94 -0.52 28.46
N THR A 246 -2.66 -0.36 28.82
CA THR A 246 -1.73 0.70 28.39
C THR A 246 -0.87 0.34 27.18
N ASP A 247 -1.00 -0.87 26.62
CA ASP A 247 -0.25 -1.23 25.42
C ASP A 247 -0.70 -0.40 24.21
N THR A 248 0.28 0.12 23.47
CA THR A 248 0.05 0.96 22.28
C THR A 248 -0.18 0.09 21.05
N PRO A 249 -1.30 0.22 20.33
CA PRO A 249 -1.51 -0.47 19.06
C PRO A 249 -0.62 0.11 17.97
N ASP A 250 -0.24 -0.70 16.99
CA ASP A 250 0.22 -0.21 15.70
C ASP A 250 -0.99 0.10 14.82
N LEU A 251 -1.05 1.32 14.32
CA LEU A 251 -2.01 1.76 13.32
C LEU A 251 -1.31 1.90 11.98
N VAL A 252 -1.88 1.33 10.92
CA VAL A 252 -1.43 1.58 9.55
C VAL A 252 -2.55 2.28 8.78
N PHE A 253 -2.35 3.57 8.55
CA PHE A 253 -3.19 4.39 7.71
C PHE A 253 -2.88 4.09 6.24
N ASN A 254 -3.83 3.51 5.52
CA ASN A 254 -3.71 3.26 4.09
C ASN A 254 -4.61 4.24 3.32
N GLY A 255 -3.99 5.15 2.59
CA GLY A 255 -4.66 6.18 1.83
C GLY A 255 -4.30 6.13 0.34
N ILE A 256 -4.80 7.11 -0.38
CA ILE A 256 -4.48 7.33 -1.79
C ILE A 256 -4.12 8.79 -2.03
N MET A 257 -3.12 9.02 -2.86
CA MET A 257 -2.71 10.35 -3.27
C MET A 257 -2.91 10.50 -4.77
N PHE A 258 -3.74 11.47 -5.15
CA PHE A 258 -3.93 11.85 -6.55
C PHE A 258 -2.81 12.79 -6.99
N ASP A 259 -2.33 12.60 -8.22
CA ASP A 259 -1.39 13.49 -8.88
C ASP A 259 -1.81 13.63 -10.34
N ASP A 260 -2.54 14.71 -10.65
CA ASP A 260 -3.11 15.00 -11.97
C ASP A 260 -2.08 15.00 -13.10
N ARG A 261 -0.85 15.45 -12.79
CA ARG A 261 0.23 15.46 -13.77
C ARG A 261 0.67 14.04 -14.08
N ARG A 262 0.77 13.18 -13.07
CA ARG A 262 1.12 11.77 -13.24
C ARG A 262 0.01 10.97 -13.89
N LEU A 263 -1.26 11.22 -13.54
CA LEU A 263 -2.42 10.64 -14.22
C LEU A 263 -2.29 10.81 -15.73
N THR A 264 -2.03 12.04 -16.15
CA THR A 264 -1.87 12.40 -17.57
C THR A 264 -0.62 11.75 -18.19
N LYS A 265 0.53 11.82 -17.52
CA LYS A 265 1.81 11.23 -18.02
C LYS A 265 1.72 9.71 -18.17
N SER A 266 1.21 9.04 -17.14
CA SER A 266 0.99 7.59 -17.09
C SER A 266 0.08 7.13 -18.23
N ARG A 267 -1.06 7.81 -18.42
CA ARG A 267 -1.98 7.56 -19.55
C ARG A 267 -1.27 7.67 -20.90
N ASN A 268 -0.55 8.76 -21.14
CA ASN A 268 0.15 8.99 -22.40
C ASN A 268 1.22 7.92 -22.65
N SER A 269 1.97 7.53 -21.60
CA SER A 269 2.94 6.44 -21.67
C SER A 269 2.27 5.12 -22.05
N PHE A 270 1.15 4.77 -21.41
CA PHE A 270 0.39 3.56 -21.70
C PHE A 270 -0.11 3.53 -23.16
N LEU A 271 -0.77 4.60 -23.61
CA LEU A 271 -1.27 4.72 -24.99
C LEU A 271 -0.14 4.61 -26.01
N ASN A 272 1.02 5.20 -25.74
CA ASN A 272 2.19 5.10 -26.62
C ASN A 272 2.74 3.67 -26.70
N GLN A 273 2.85 2.98 -25.57
CA GLN A 273 3.29 1.57 -25.53
C GLN A 273 2.30 0.65 -26.27
N TYR A 274 1.01 0.84 -26.03
CA TYR A 274 -0.06 0.12 -26.69
C TYR A 274 -0.01 0.34 -28.22
N THR A 275 0.02 1.60 -28.65
CA THR A 275 0.11 1.97 -30.07
C THR A 275 1.33 1.37 -30.75
N ARG A 276 2.50 1.40 -30.11
CA ARG A 276 3.73 0.79 -30.65
C ARG A 276 3.56 -0.72 -30.86
N ARG A 277 2.88 -1.41 -29.95
CA ARG A 277 2.60 -2.86 -30.07
C ARG A 277 1.59 -3.17 -31.16
N VAL A 278 0.50 -2.41 -31.24
CA VAL A 278 -0.48 -2.54 -32.33
C VAL A 278 0.22 -2.37 -33.67
N ARG A 279 1.00 -1.29 -33.87
CA ARG A 279 1.78 -1.09 -35.10
C ARG A 279 2.75 -2.22 -35.42
N ARG A 280 3.39 -2.82 -34.41
CA ARG A 280 4.25 -4.01 -34.61
C ARG A 280 3.44 -5.22 -35.07
N LYS A 281 2.22 -5.41 -34.55
CA LYS A 281 1.38 -6.58 -34.85
C LYS A 281 0.61 -6.46 -36.18
N VAL A 282 0.12 -5.27 -36.52
CA VAL A 282 -0.68 -5.07 -37.76
C VAL A 282 0.23 -4.81 -38.98
N GLY A 283 1.55 -4.65 -38.78
CA GLY A 283 2.53 -4.38 -39.83
C GLY A 283 2.68 -2.89 -40.16
N LYS A 284 3.80 -2.49 -40.76
CA LYS A 284 3.99 -1.12 -41.24
C LYS A 284 3.03 -0.85 -42.40
N GLY A 285 1.96 -0.09 -42.17
CA GLY A 285 1.07 0.42 -43.24
C GLY A 285 -0.42 0.36 -42.96
N SER A 286 -0.84 -0.32 -41.89
CA SER A 286 -2.23 -0.47 -41.50
C SER A 286 -2.63 0.64 -40.51
N GLU A 287 -3.72 1.34 -40.83
CA GLU A 287 -4.25 2.41 -39.99
C GLU A 287 -4.70 1.86 -38.63
N ILE A 288 -4.35 2.59 -37.56
CA ILE A 288 -4.85 2.28 -36.22
C ILE A 288 -6.36 2.54 -36.24
N PRO A 289 -7.22 1.56 -35.85
CA PRO A 289 -8.67 1.74 -35.82
C PRO A 289 -9.08 3.02 -35.07
N ALA A 290 -10.00 3.79 -35.65
CA ALA A 290 -10.45 5.08 -35.10
C ALA A 290 -11.06 4.95 -33.69
N GLU A 291 -11.64 3.79 -33.38
CA GLU A 291 -12.18 3.42 -32.06
C GLU A 291 -11.12 3.48 -30.95
N ILE A 292 -9.84 3.26 -31.29
CA ILE A 292 -8.73 3.31 -30.33
C ILE A 292 -8.26 4.75 -30.10
N LYS A 293 -8.35 5.61 -31.12
CA LYS A 293 -8.03 7.05 -30.99
C LYS A 293 -9.09 7.78 -30.15
N ASN A 294 -10.33 7.29 -30.18
CA ASN A 294 -11.49 7.93 -29.58
C ASN A 294 -12.04 7.18 -28.36
N ALA A 295 -11.32 6.17 -27.84
CA ALA A 295 -11.78 5.41 -26.68
C ALA A 295 -12.09 6.35 -25.50
N PRO A 296 -13.33 6.34 -24.97
CA PRO A 296 -13.74 7.25 -23.94
C PRO A 296 -12.93 7.04 -22.66
N ILE A 297 -12.72 8.14 -21.94
CA ILE A 297 -12.00 8.16 -20.68
C ILE A 297 -12.89 7.47 -19.64
N ILE A 298 -12.48 6.28 -19.19
CA ILE A 298 -13.12 5.63 -18.04
C ILE A 298 -12.91 6.56 -16.84
N GLY A 299 -13.99 7.13 -16.31
CA GLY A 299 -13.96 8.03 -15.15
C GLY A 299 -14.06 9.53 -15.44
N GLN A 300 -14.15 9.98 -16.69
CA GLN A 300 -14.64 11.35 -16.93
C GLN A 300 -16.17 11.34 -17.00
N PRO A 301 -16.86 12.26 -16.30
CA PRO A 301 -18.27 12.47 -16.54
C PRO A 301 -18.44 12.75 -18.03
N GLN A 302 -19.32 12.00 -18.69
CA GLN A 302 -19.65 12.32 -20.07
C GLN A 302 -20.07 13.79 -20.13
N PRO A 303 -19.61 14.56 -21.12
CA PRO A 303 -20.05 15.93 -21.28
C PRO A 303 -21.57 15.91 -21.32
N VAL A 304 -22.19 16.53 -20.30
CA VAL A 304 -23.63 16.65 -20.23
C VAL A 304 -24.06 17.34 -21.53
N PRO A 305 -24.98 16.75 -22.31
CA PRO A 305 -25.47 17.38 -23.52
C PRO A 305 -25.93 18.79 -23.14
N MET A 306 -25.35 19.81 -23.76
CA MET A 306 -25.84 21.18 -23.56
C MET A 306 -27.34 21.16 -23.89
N PRO A 307 -28.21 21.68 -23.02
CA PRO A 307 -29.61 21.81 -23.35
C PRO A 307 -29.73 22.59 -24.65
N SER A 308 -30.47 22.03 -25.60
CA SER A 308 -30.75 22.68 -26.87
C SER A 308 -31.29 24.09 -26.58
N PRO A 309 -30.80 25.12 -27.29
CA PRO A 309 -31.29 26.48 -27.09
C PRO A 309 -32.81 26.48 -27.25
N GLU A 310 -33.51 26.98 -26.24
CA GLU A 310 -34.96 27.10 -26.29
C GLU A 310 -35.36 27.91 -27.53
N PRO A 311 -36.36 27.46 -28.29
CA PRO A 311 -36.85 28.22 -29.42
C PRO A 311 -37.35 29.59 -28.94
N PRO A 312 -37.10 30.66 -29.70
CA PRO A 312 -37.55 31.99 -29.32
C PRO A 312 -39.07 32.00 -29.16
N LEU A 313 -39.52 32.49 -28.01
CA LEU A 313 -40.93 32.74 -27.73
C LEU A 313 -41.49 33.71 -28.77
N THR A 314 -42.42 33.23 -29.59
CA THR A 314 -43.22 34.03 -30.53
C THR A 314 -44.45 34.61 -29.86
#